data_AF-A0A1M5K196-F1
#
_entry.id   AF-A0A1M5K196-F1
#
_cell.length_a   1.000
_cell.length_b   1.000
_cell.length_c   1.000
_cell.angle_alpha   90.00
_cell.angle_beta   90.00
_cell.angle_gamma   90.00
#
_symmetry.space_group_name_H-M   'P 1'
#
loop_
_entity.id
_entity.type
_entity.pdbx_description
1 polymer ?
#
loop_
_entity_poly.entity_id
_entity_poly.type
_entity_poly.pdbx_seq_one_letter_code
_entity_poly.pdbx_strand_id
1 'polypeptide(L)' 'MCQIEKLQELYDECKKMNFDETSDILEKARSEEEARFFALVSDLILQQKQEEVIAAKRF' A
#
# COMPACT_ATOMS: atom_id res chain seq x y z
N MET A 1 -4.63 -21.74 -8.24
CA MET A 1 -4.75 -20.44 -7.57
C MET A 1 -6.14 -19.87 -7.77
N CYS A 2 -6.88 -19.79 -6.66
CA CYS A 2 -8.12 -19.05 -6.49
C CYS A 2 -7.85 -17.53 -6.55
N GLN A 3 -8.86 -16.73 -6.88
CA GLN A 3 -8.75 -15.27 -6.93
C GLN A 3 -8.42 -14.66 -5.56
N ILE A 4 -8.82 -15.32 -4.47
CA ILE A 4 -8.50 -14.91 -3.09
C ILE A 4 -7.00 -15.04 -2.82
N GLU A 5 -6.39 -16.15 -3.24
CA GLU A 5 -4.95 -16.40 -3.04
C GLU A 5 -4.12 -15.31 -3.75
N LYS A 6 -4.52 -14.92 -4.97
CA LYS A 6 -3.85 -13.83 -5.70
C LYS A 6 -3.97 -12.48 -5.00
N LEU A 7 -5.12 -12.20 -4.38
CA LEU A 7 -5.31 -10.96 -3.63
C LEU A 7 -4.50 -10.95 -2.34
N GLN A 8 -4.34 -12.10 -1.68
CA GLN A 8 -3.48 -12.25 -0.51
C GLN A 8 -2.00 -12.04 -0.86
N GLU A 9 -1.53 -12.64 -1.94
CA GLU A 9 -0.16 -12.44 -2.43
C GLU A 9 0.10 -10.96 -2.78
N LEU A 10 -0.83 -10.33 -3.49
CA LEU A 10 -0.74 -8.90 -3.82
C LEU A 10 -0.66 -8.03 -2.56
N TYR A 11 -1.49 -8.34 -1.55
CA TYR A 11 -1.47 -7.64 -0.29
C TYR A 11 -0.13 -7.76 0.44
N ASP A 12 0.42 -8.98 0.52
CA ASP A 12 1.72 -9.23 1.16
C ASP A 12 2.87 -8.54 0.42
N GLU A 13 2.82 -8.51 -0.91
CA GLU A 13 3.76 -7.75 -1.74
C GLU A 13 3.66 -6.24 -1.45
N CYS A 14 2.45 -5.68 -1.42
CA CYS A 14 2.24 -4.28 -1.09
C CYS A 14 2.76 -3.96 0.31
N LYS A 15 2.51 -4.79 1.34
CA LYS A 15 2.98 -4.51 2.72
C LYS A 15 4.51 -4.37 2.81
N LYS A 16 5.27 -5.07 1.95
CA LYS A 16 6.73 -4.98 1.87
C LYS A 16 7.23 -3.71 1.17
N MET A 17 6.38 -3.03 0.41
CA MET A 17 6.75 -1.80 -0.29
C MET A 17 6.95 -0.65 0.70
N ASN A 18 7.95 0.18 0.43
CA ASN A 18 8.20 1.37 1.22
C ASN A 18 7.46 2.56 0.60
N PHE A 19 6.28 2.86 1.12
CA PHE A 19 5.40 3.88 0.59
C PHE A 19 5.80 5.33 0.95
N ASP A 20 6.89 5.55 1.68
CA ASP A 20 7.45 6.89 1.89
C ASP A 20 7.88 7.57 0.58
N GLU A 21 8.23 6.79 -0.46
CA GLU A 21 8.61 7.29 -1.80
C GLU A 21 7.44 7.27 -2.81
N THR A 22 6.20 7.24 -2.32
CA THR A 22 4.99 7.10 -3.17
C THR A 22 4.80 8.17 -4.22
N SER A 23 5.40 9.34 -4.06
CA SER A 23 5.41 10.40 -5.05
C SER A 23 5.93 9.91 -6.42
N ASP A 24 7.02 9.14 -6.44
CA ASP A 24 7.62 8.60 -7.67
C ASP A 24 6.77 7.52 -8.34
N ILE A 25 5.96 6.79 -7.57
CA ILE A 25 5.10 5.71 -8.08
C ILE A 25 3.86 6.30 -8.75
N LEU A 26 3.29 7.35 -8.16
CA LEU A 26 2.13 8.06 -8.70
C LEU A 26 2.46 8.79 -10.00
N GLU A 27 3.66 9.39 -10.09
CA GLU A 27 4.13 10.08 -11.29
C GLU A 27 4.40 9.14 -12.48
N LYS A 28 4.65 7.86 -12.22
CA LYS A 28 4.92 6.83 -13.25
C LYS A 28 3.68 6.07 -13.69
N ALA A 29 2.51 6.37 -13.13
CA ALA A 29 1.26 5.76 -13.54
C ALA A 29 0.95 6.06 -15.01
N ARG A 30 0.53 5.04 -15.74
CA ARG A 30 0.22 5.10 -17.18
C ARG A 30 -1.15 5.71 -17.44
N SER A 31 -2.01 5.74 -16.42
CA SER A 31 -3.35 6.33 -16.50
C SER A 31 -3.77 6.94 -15.16
N GLU A 32 -4.77 7.82 -15.22
CA GLU A 32 -5.37 8.42 -14.02
C GLU A 32 -6.05 7.36 -13.13
N GLU A 33 -6.58 6.29 -13.72
CA GLU A 33 -7.15 5.16 -12.98
C GLU A 33 -6.06 4.40 -12.20
N GLU A 34 -4.93 4.13 -12.86
CA GLU A 34 -3.79 3.45 -12.24
C GLU A 34 -3.17 4.31 -11.12
N ALA A 35 -3.05 5.62 -11.34
CA ALA A 35 -2.60 6.56 -10.31
C ALA A 35 -3.54 6.56 -9.09
N ARG A 36 -4.86 6.55 -9.31
CA ARG A 36 -5.85 6.47 -8.23
C ARG A 36 -5.74 5.15 -7.46
N PHE A 37 -5.56 4.03 -8.16
CA PHE A 37 -5.36 2.74 -7.52
C PHE A 37 -4.11 2.74 -6.63
N PHE A 38 -2.97 3.24 -7.15
CA PHE A 38 -1.74 3.34 -6.37
C PHE A 38 -1.89 4.24 -5.14
N ALA A 39 -2.60 5.37 -5.27
CA ALA A 39 -2.87 6.26 -4.14
C ALA A 39 -3.67 5.56 -3.03
N LEU A 40 -4.72 4.82 -3.40
CA LEU A 40 -5.56 4.09 -2.44
C LEU A 40 -4.78 2.98 -1.72
N VAL A 41 -3.99 2.19 -2.45
CA VAL A 41 -3.17 1.13 -1.85
C VAL A 41 -2.11 1.72 -0.92
N SER A 42 -1.47 2.81 -1.35
CA SER A 42 -0.45 3.48 -0.56
C SER A 42 -1.00 4.03 0.76
N ASP A 43 -2.15 4.72 0.70
CA ASP A 43 -2.83 5.26 1.88
C ASP A 43 -3.22 4.14 2.86
N LEU A 44 -3.79 3.04 2.36
CA LEU A 44 -4.16 1.88 3.19
C LEU A 44 -2.96 1.32 3.98
N ILE A 45 -1.82 1.12 3.32
CA ILE A 45 -0.64 0.56 3.98
C ILE A 45 0.01 1.57 4.93
N LEU A 46 0.03 2.85 4.58
CA LEU A 46 0.53 3.91 5.46
C LEU A 46 -0.31 4.01 6.74
N GLN A 47 -1.64 3.96 6.62
CA GLN A 47 -2.54 3.96 7.77
C GLN A 47 -2.28 2.78 8.71
N GLN A 48 -2.14 1.56 8.17
CA GLN A 48 -1.79 0.40 9.00
C GLN A 48 -0.45 0.57 9.72
N LYS A 49 0.58 1.06 9.03
CA LYS A 49 1.88 1.33 9.67
C LYS A 49 1.76 2.37 10.78
N GLN A 50 0.94 3.41 10.59
CA GLN A 50 0.67 4.41 11.62
C GLN A 50 -0.05 3.80 12.83
N GLU A 51 -1.05 2.95 12.62
CA GLU A 51 -1.73 2.22 13.71
C GLU A 51 -0.77 1.33 14.48
N GLU A 52 0.09 0.57 13.78
CA GLU A 52 1.13 -0.26 14.40
C GLU A 52 2.10 0.60 15.24
N VAL A 53 2.53 1.76 14.73
CA VAL A 53 3.41 2.70 15.47
C VAL A 53 2.70 3.31 16.68
N ILE A 54 1.42 3.68 16.56
CA ILE A 54 0.64 4.22 17.69
C ILE A 54 0.44 3.14 18.76
N ALA A 55 0.15 1.90 18.37
CA ALA A 55 0.05 0.78 19.29
C ALA A 55 1.38 0.51 20.00
N ALA A 56 2.50 0.56 19.28
CA ALA A 56 3.84 0.37 19.84
C ALA A 56 4.27 1.52 20.77
N LYS A 57 3.88 2.78 20.48
CA LYS A 57 4.18 3.95 21.32
C LYS A 57 3.28 4.09 22.55
N ARG A 58 2.22 3.30 22.66
CA ARG A 58 1.32 3.28 23.83
C ARG A 58 1.84 2.43 25.00
N PHE A 59 3.06 1.91 24.91
CA PHE A 59 3.76 1.16 25.95
C PHE A 59 5.06 1.82 26.37
#